data_AF-A0A419GIC1-F1
#
_entry.id   AF-A0A419GIC1-F1
#
_cell.length_a   1.000
_cell.length_b   1.000
_cell.length_c   1.000
_cell.angle_alpha   90.00
_cell.angle_beta   90.00
_cell.angle_gamma   90.00
#
_symmetry.space_group_name_H-M   'P 1'
#
loop_
_entity.id
_entity.type
_entity.pdbx_description
1 polymer ?
#
loop_
_entity_poly.entity_id
_entity_poly.type
_entity_poly.pdbx_seq_one_letter_code
_entity_poly.pdbx_strand_id
1 'polypeptide(L)'
;MKTYLSFITPAIVCLAAFLSGCATSDKTDWKVLQEDAYHNRFSYDTKSVERTPAGTLKAWASSNGSRYLYDIDCKNKKMRILEGHGADPDKWFDVLSNSGDQLLYDEVCR
;
A
#
# COMPACT_ATOMS: atom_id res chain seq x y z
N MET A 1 -54.72 -13.42 2.58
CA MET A 1 -54.75 -11.95 2.73
C MET A 1 -53.43 -11.40 2.19
N LYS A 2 -53.51 -10.55 1.17
CA LYS A 2 -52.39 -9.75 0.62
C LYS A 2 -52.41 -8.39 1.30
N THR A 3 -51.26 -7.87 1.74
CA THR A 3 -50.90 -6.45 1.55
C THR A 3 -49.43 -6.18 1.88
N TYR A 4 -48.78 -5.52 0.92
CA TYR A 4 -47.50 -4.82 1.01
C TYR A 4 -47.66 -3.55 1.86
N LEU A 5 -46.59 -3.11 2.53
CA LEU A 5 -46.43 -1.71 2.92
C LEU A 5 -44.95 -1.30 2.86
N SER A 6 -44.69 -0.40 1.92
CA SER A 6 -43.43 0.30 1.69
C SER A 6 -43.38 1.64 2.45
N PHE A 7 -42.15 2.17 2.58
CA PHE A 7 -41.75 3.54 2.97
C PHE A 7 -41.91 3.85 4.48
N ILE A 8 -40.90 4.39 5.17
CA ILE A 8 -40.44 5.79 5.04
C ILE A 8 -38.96 5.91 5.45
N THR A 9 -38.19 6.49 4.54
CA THR A 9 -36.84 7.04 4.74
C THR A 9 -36.93 8.33 5.57
N PRO A 10 -36.17 8.52 6.66
CA PRO A 10 -35.89 9.86 7.15
C PRO A 10 -34.65 10.40 6.44
N ALA A 11 -34.90 11.37 5.56
CA ALA A 11 -33.93 12.24 4.95
C ALA A 11 -33.08 12.93 6.04
N ILE A 12 -31.80 12.59 6.12
CA ILE A 12 -30.83 13.39 6.87
C ILE A 12 -30.52 14.61 6.01
N VAL A 13 -30.99 15.73 6.52
CA VAL A 13 -30.88 17.09 5.99
C VAL A 13 -29.42 17.43 5.70
N CYS A 14 -29.09 17.54 4.41
CA CYS A 14 -27.92 18.26 3.94
C CYS A 14 -28.18 19.76 4.09
N LEU A 15 -27.57 20.39 5.10
CA LEU A 15 -27.43 21.85 5.17
C LEU A 15 -25.96 22.20 4.87
N ALA A 16 -25.81 23.06 3.86
CA ALA A 16 -24.60 23.49 3.16
C ALA A 16 -23.56 24.17 4.09
N ALA A 17 -22.29 24.43 3.73
CA ALA A 17 -21.69 24.64 2.42
C ALA A 17 -20.15 24.78 2.55
N PHE A 18 -19.41 24.38 1.50
CA PHE A 18 -18.09 24.89 1.07
C PHE A 18 -16.90 24.87 2.05
N LEU A 19 -16.01 23.88 1.92
CA LEU A 19 -14.65 24.02 1.34
C LEU A 19 -13.84 22.74 1.59
N SER A 20 -12.99 22.42 0.61
CA SER A 20 -11.92 21.41 0.61
C SER A 20 -12.31 19.94 0.68
N GLY A 21 -12.30 19.33 -0.50
CA GLY A 21 -11.81 17.98 -0.68
C GLY A 21 -12.91 16.92 -0.62
N CYS A 22 -13.45 16.56 -1.78
CA CYS A 22 -13.76 15.16 -2.01
C CYS A 22 -12.53 14.37 -1.58
N ALA A 23 -12.63 13.57 -0.51
CA ALA A 23 -11.76 12.43 -0.37
C ALA A 23 -12.12 11.51 -1.53
N THR A 24 -11.55 11.79 -2.70
CA THR A 24 -11.32 10.76 -3.70
C THR A 24 -10.52 9.72 -2.93
N SER A 25 -11.22 8.67 -2.51
CA SER A 25 -10.59 7.43 -2.08
C SER A 25 -9.83 6.95 -3.31
N ASP A 26 -8.61 7.46 -3.46
CA ASP A 26 -7.62 6.92 -4.36
C ASP A 26 -7.50 5.46 -3.93
N LYS A 27 -8.02 4.59 -4.80
CA LYS A 27 -8.11 3.16 -4.55
C LYS A 27 -6.71 2.54 -4.59
N THR A 28 -5.88 2.88 -3.61
CA THR A 28 -4.73 2.08 -3.22
C THR A 28 -5.25 0.72 -2.75
N ASP A 29 -4.61 -0.36 -3.16
CA ASP A 29 -5.01 -1.72 -2.77
C ASP A 29 -3.89 -2.32 -1.93
N TRP A 30 -3.84 -1.82 -0.69
CA TRP A 30 -2.83 -2.18 0.29
C TRP A 30 -3.05 -3.59 0.81
N LYS A 31 -2.13 -4.48 0.45
CA LYS A 31 -2.08 -5.84 0.97
C LYS A 31 -1.17 -5.90 2.19
N VAL A 32 -1.70 -6.40 3.31
CA VAL A 32 -0.94 -6.63 4.54
C VAL A 32 -0.08 -7.87 4.37
N LEU A 33 1.21 -7.73 4.63
CA LEU A 33 2.19 -8.82 4.60
C LEU A 33 2.46 -9.34 6.01
N GLN A 34 2.42 -8.45 7.00
CA GLN A 34 2.61 -8.79 8.42
C GLN A 34 1.86 -7.80 9.30
N GLU A 35 1.27 -8.30 10.39
CA GLU A 35 0.74 -7.50 11.49
C GLU A 35 1.05 -8.22 12.81
N ASP A 36 1.54 -7.47 13.81
CA ASP A 36 1.80 -8.01 15.14
C ASP A 36 0.66 -7.72 16.14
N ALA A 37 0.80 -8.21 17.38
CA ALA A 37 -0.20 -8.01 18.43
C ALA A 37 -0.35 -6.55 18.90
N TYR A 38 0.57 -5.66 18.51
CA TYR A 38 0.55 -4.22 18.82
C TYR A 38 0.06 -3.38 17.64
N HIS A 39 -0.50 -4.01 16.60
CA HIS A 39 -0.93 -3.37 15.36
C HIS A 39 0.20 -2.70 14.56
N ASN A 40 1.45 -3.09 14.80
CA ASN A 40 2.53 -2.75 13.88
C ASN A 40 2.33 -3.54 12.60
N ARG A 41 2.25 -2.83 11.49
CA ARG A 41 1.84 -3.38 10.20
C ARG A 41 2.90 -3.11 9.15
N PHE A 42 3.19 -4.15 8.39
CA PHE A 42 3.93 -4.07 7.15
C PHE A 42 3.01 -4.44 5.98
N SER A 43 2.82 -3.53 5.04
CA SER A 43 1.93 -3.70 3.89
C SER A 43 2.53 -3.11 2.62
N TYR A 44 2.01 -3.48 1.46
CA TYR A 44 2.42 -2.90 0.18
C TYR A 44 1.22 -2.61 -0.72
N ASP A 45 1.36 -1.61 -1.60
CA ASP A 45 0.31 -1.24 -2.55
C ASP A 45 0.44 -2.11 -3.80
N THR A 46 -0.47 -3.07 -3.95
CA THR A 46 -0.46 -4.03 -5.05
C THR A 46 -0.53 -3.37 -6.43
N LYS A 47 -1.14 -2.18 -6.53
CA LYS A 47 -1.26 -1.43 -7.78
C LYS A 47 -0.03 -0.60 -8.13
N SER A 48 0.86 -0.39 -7.16
CA SER A 48 2.12 0.31 -7.40
C SER A 48 3.20 -0.56 -8.03
N VAL A 49 2.96 -1.88 -8.14
CA VAL A 49 3.93 -2.81 -8.69
C VAL A 49 4.10 -2.57 -10.19
N GLU A 50 5.24 -2.01 -10.58
CA GLU A 50 5.55 -1.71 -11.97
C GLU A 50 6.94 -2.21 -12.35
N ARG A 51 7.10 -2.71 -13.59
CA ARG A 51 8.41 -3.09 -14.12
C ARG A 51 9.11 -1.88 -14.71
N THR A 52 10.35 -1.66 -14.31
CA THR A 52 11.18 -0.57 -14.82
C THR A 52 11.86 -0.96 -16.15
N PRO A 53 12.31 0.01 -16.94
CA PRO A 53 13.14 -0.26 -18.13
C PRO A 53 14.45 -1.01 -17.83
N ALA A 54 14.95 -0.93 -16.59
CA ALA A 54 16.14 -1.64 -16.14
C ALA A 54 15.88 -3.13 -15.82
N GLY A 55 14.62 -3.57 -15.87
CA GLY A 55 14.23 -4.95 -15.58
C GLY A 55 13.98 -5.24 -14.09
N THR A 56 14.01 -4.23 -13.24
CA THR A 56 13.63 -4.30 -11.82
C THR A 56 12.13 -4.05 -11.63
N LEU A 57 11.61 -4.25 -10.42
CA LEU A 57 10.24 -3.92 -10.05
C LEU A 57 10.24 -2.77 -9.04
N LYS A 58 9.35 -1.79 -9.21
CA LYS A 58 9.07 -0.80 -8.17
C LYS A 58 7.81 -1.18 -7.41
N ALA A 59 7.78 -0.88 -6.11
CA ALA A 59 6.58 -1.05 -5.29
C ALA A 59 6.60 -0.10 -4.09
N TRP A 60 5.46 0.48 -3.78
CA TRP A 60 5.22 1.20 -2.53
C TRP A 60 4.94 0.22 -1.39
N ALA A 61 5.67 0.37 -0.29
CA ALA A 61 5.42 -0.32 0.96
C ALA A 61 5.15 0.68 2.09
N SER A 62 4.51 0.20 3.15
CA SER A 62 4.22 0.92 4.37
C SER A 62 4.69 0.09 5.56
N SER A 63 5.49 0.69 6.42
CA SER A 63 5.94 0.11 7.69
C SER A 63 5.53 1.07 8.80
N ASN A 64 4.59 0.64 9.65
CA ASN A 64 4.10 1.41 10.79
C ASN A 64 3.67 2.85 10.43
N GLY A 65 3.04 3.01 9.27
CA GLY A 65 2.55 4.29 8.76
C GLY A 65 3.56 5.11 7.94
N SER A 66 4.84 4.72 7.93
CA SER A 66 5.85 5.33 7.05
C SER A 66 5.84 4.64 5.69
N ARG A 67 5.82 5.42 4.61
CA ARG A 67 5.77 4.91 3.23
C ARG A 67 7.15 4.94 2.58
N TYR A 68 7.45 3.91 1.81
CA TYR A 68 8.72 3.72 1.12
C TYR A 68 8.49 3.23 -0.30
N LEU A 69 9.18 3.82 -1.28
CA LEU A 69 9.23 3.31 -2.65
C LEU A 69 10.46 2.44 -2.80
N TYR A 70 10.28 1.16 -3.07
CA TYR A 70 11.38 0.23 -3.34
C TYR A 70 11.66 0.12 -4.83
N ASP A 71 12.93 -0.16 -5.15
CA ASP A 71 13.36 -0.76 -6.41
C ASP A 71 13.91 -2.16 -6.09
N ILE A 72 13.37 -3.17 -6.74
CA ILE A 72 13.50 -4.57 -6.38
C ILE A 72 14.12 -5.33 -7.55
N ASP A 73 15.33 -5.83 -7.34
CA ASP A 73 16.03 -6.68 -8.29
C ASP A 73 15.78 -8.15 -7.94
N CYS A 74 14.74 -8.70 -8.58
CA CYS A 74 14.36 -10.11 -8.41
C CYS A 74 15.46 -11.08 -8.85
N LYS A 75 16.31 -10.71 -9.82
CA LYS A 75 17.35 -11.59 -10.35
C LYS A 75 18.53 -11.73 -9.39
N ASN A 76 18.94 -10.62 -8.78
CA ASN A 76 20.10 -10.60 -7.88
C ASN A 76 19.74 -10.67 -6.39
N LYS A 77 18.44 -10.73 -6.06
CA LYS A 77 17.92 -10.72 -4.68
C LYS A 77 18.42 -9.51 -3.88
N LYS A 78 18.27 -8.32 -4.49
CA LYS A 78 18.67 -7.04 -3.90
C LYS A 78 17.54 -6.03 -3.98
N MET A 79 17.57 -5.07 -3.07
CA MET A 79 16.61 -3.98 -3.02
C MET A 79 17.34 -2.68 -2.74
N ARG A 80 16.71 -1.56 -3.10
CA ARG A 80 17.07 -0.22 -2.65
C ARG A 80 15.81 0.59 -2.40
N ILE A 81 15.93 1.63 -1.57
CA ILE A 81 14.82 2.54 -1.27
C ILE A 81 15.03 3.80 -2.10
N LEU A 82 14.10 4.07 -3.01
CA LEU A 82 14.11 5.25 -3.87
C LEU A 82 13.52 6.48 -3.16
N GLU A 83 12.49 6.26 -2.35
CA GLU A 83 11.79 7.33 -1.62
C GLU A 83 11.37 6.84 -0.23
N GLY A 84 11.37 7.76 0.74
CA GLY A 84 11.03 7.48 2.15
C GLY A 84 12.08 8.04 3.11
N HIS A 85 11.81 7.92 4.42
CA HIS A 85 12.74 8.39 5.44
C HIS A 85 14.06 7.59 5.39
N GLY A 86 15.18 8.30 5.21
CA GLY A 86 16.51 7.67 5.14
C GLY A 86 16.77 6.91 3.83
N ALA A 87 16.00 7.19 2.78
CA ALA A 87 16.24 6.63 1.45
C ALA A 87 17.63 7.03 0.92
N ASP A 88 18.31 6.06 0.33
CA ASP A 88 19.57 6.23 -0.38
C ASP A 88 19.44 5.49 -1.73
N PRO A 89 19.00 6.19 -2.79
CA PRO A 89 18.69 5.59 -4.09
C PRO A 89 19.89 4.95 -4.78
N ASP A 90 21.13 5.24 -4.36
CA ASP A 90 22.34 4.67 -4.95
C ASP A 90 22.79 3.38 -4.25
N LYS A 91 22.20 3.08 -3.07
CA LYS A 91 22.61 1.96 -2.23
C LYS A 91 21.70 0.75 -2.35
N TRP A 92 22.20 -0.27 -3.02
CA TRP A 92 21.61 -1.61 -3.00
C TRP A 92 22.00 -2.36 -1.73
N PHE A 93 21.05 -3.09 -1.16
CA PHE A 93 21.26 -3.99 -0.04
C PHE A 93 20.67 -5.37 -0.33
N ASP A 94 21.24 -6.38 0.31
CA ASP A 94 20.77 -7.76 0.22
C ASP A 94 19.48 -7.94 1.02
N VAL A 95 18.56 -8.75 0.51
CA VAL A 95 17.30 -9.07 1.20
C VAL A 95 17.60 -10.00 2.38
N LEU A 96 17.53 -9.45 3.60
CA LEU A 96 17.78 -10.17 4.84
C LEU A 96 16.63 -11.11 5.19
N SER A 97 16.95 -12.29 5.73
CA SER A 97 15.93 -13.24 6.18
C SER A 97 15.15 -12.73 7.40
N ASN A 98 13.87 -13.07 7.47
CA ASN A 98 12.94 -12.70 8.54
C ASN A 98 12.73 -11.17 8.69
N SER A 99 12.81 -10.42 7.58
CA SER A 99 12.52 -8.98 7.54
C SER A 99 11.24 -8.68 6.74
N GLY A 100 10.69 -7.47 6.92
CA GLY A 100 9.63 -6.96 6.05
C GLY A 100 10.07 -6.93 4.58
N ASP A 101 11.33 -6.58 4.31
CA ASP A 101 11.88 -6.56 2.95
C ASP A 101 11.82 -7.94 2.28
N GLN A 102 12.08 -9.01 3.04
CA GLN A 102 11.89 -10.37 2.53
C GLN A 102 10.44 -10.64 2.18
N LEU A 103 9.49 -10.27 3.04
CA LEU A 103 8.08 -10.48 2.76
C LEU A 103 7.63 -9.73 1.50
N LEU A 104 8.13 -8.50 1.30
CA LEU A 104 7.86 -7.72 0.09
C LEU A 104 8.49 -8.38 -1.14
N TYR A 105 9.77 -8.75 -1.06
CA TYR A 105 10.49 -9.42 -2.13
C TYR A 105 9.81 -10.72 -2.55
N ASP A 106 9.53 -11.60 -1.58
CA ASP A 106 8.92 -12.92 -1.81
C ASP A 106 7.49 -12.82 -2.34
N GLU A 107 6.81 -11.68 -2.19
CA GLU A 107 5.47 -11.44 -2.76
C GLU A 107 5.53 -10.79 -4.14
N VAL A 108 6.42 -9.82 -4.35
CA VAL A 108 6.53 -9.05 -5.60
C VAL A 108 7.30 -9.80 -6.70
N CYS A 109 8.27 -10.64 -6.32
CA CYS A 109 9.12 -11.37 -7.26
C CYS A 109 8.62 -12.80 -7.59
N ARG A 110 7.37 -13.14 -7.27
CA ARG A 110 6.79 -14.46 -7.58
C ARG A 110 6.58 -14.70 -9.07
#